data_AF-A0A1I6ZCW2-F1
#
_entry.id   AF-A0A1I6ZCW2-F1
#
_cell.length_a   1.000
_cell.length_b   1.000
_cell.length_c   1.000
_cell.angle_alpha   90.00
_cell.angle_beta   90.00
_cell.angle_gamma   90.00
#
_symmetry.space_group_name_H-M   'P 1'
#
loop_
_entity.id
_entity.type
_entity.pdbx_description
1 polymer ?
#
loop_
_entity_poly.entity_id
_entity_poly.type
_entity_poly.pdbx_seq_one_letter_code
_entity_poly.pdbx_strand_id
1 'polypeptide(L)'
;MNEDSKRAVLTKLLPEGEQYVLTLLGQQKSPEKTWCYIGMTDKHMVIAHISKENPNKLLREEVVALDQITDVKIKQNIFQWQIVTMTTPSGRHQLVLKDNTMGTGLDKNLQLQGVKYLCQRLRELA
;
A
#
# COMPACT_ATOMS: atom_id res chain seq x y z
N MET A 1 -2.40 -14.18 3.99
CA MET A 1 -2.98 -12.83 3.83
C MET A 1 -4.36 -12.99 3.21
N ASN A 2 -5.36 -12.29 3.72
CA ASN A 2 -6.74 -12.27 3.21
C ASN A 2 -7.38 -10.90 3.48
N GLU A 3 -8.62 -10.71 3.01
CA GLU A 3 -9.38 -9.46 3.20
C GLU A 3 -9.63 -9.14 4.67
N ASP A 4 -9.93 -10.13 5.50
CA ASP A 4 -10.21 -9.92 6.94
C ASP A 4 -8.99 -9.39 7.68
N SER A 5 -7.81 -9.98 7.47
CA SER A 5 -6.55 -9.49 8.04
C SER A 5 -6.22 -8.09 7.56
N LYS A 6 -6.40 -7.82 6.26
CA LYS A 6 -6.16 -6.49 5.69
C LYS A 6 -7.06 -5.45 6.34
N ARG A 7 -8.36 -5.74 6.45
CA ARG A 7 -9.34 -4.86 7.10
C ARG A 7 -9.04 -4.68 8.57
N ALA A 8 -8.79 -5.77 9.31
CA ALA A 8 -8.51 -5.73 10.74
C ALA A 8 -7.29 -4.89 11.10
N VAL A 9 -6.24 -4.91 10.26
CA VAL A 9 -5.05 -4.07 10.46
C VAL A 9 -5.34 -2.63 10.06
N LEU A 10 -5.88 -2.39 8.85
CA LEU A 10 -6.07 -1.03 8.35
C LEU A 10 -7.12 -0.25 9.14
N THR A 11 -8.21 -0.86 9.61
CA THR A 11 -9.22 -0.17 10.42
C THR A 11 -8.64 0.42 11.70
N LYS A 12 -7.59 -0.18 12.28
CA LYS A 12 -6.89 0.35 13.47
C LYS A 12 -6.03 1.58 13.18
N LEU A 13 -5.69 1.79 11.90
CA LEU A 13 -4.78 2.83 11.42
C LEU A 13 -5.52 3.89 10.59
N LEU A 14 -6.85 3.81 10.52
CA LEU A 14 -7.68 4.76 9.80
C LEU A 14 -7.67 6.10 10.55
N PRO A 15 -7.28 7.21 9.90
CA PRO A 15 -7.38 8.53 10.53
C PRO A 15 -8.81 8.85 10.94
N GLU A 16 -8.96 9.56 12.07
CA GLU A 16 -10.26 9.88 12.64
C GLU A 16 -11.12 10.70 11.65
N GLY A 17 -12.37 10.28 11.49
CA GLY A 17 -13.32 10.94 10.59
C GLY A 17 -13.10 10.67 9.10
N GLU A 18 -12.17 9.79 8.72
CA GLU A 18 -11.91 9.44 7.33
C GLU A 18 -12.44 8.06 6.95
N GLN A 19 -12.46 7.78 5.64
CA GLN A 19 -12.79 6.48 5.09
C GLN A 19 -11.76 6.10 4.03
N TYR A 20 -11.43 4.82 3.96
CA TYR A 20 -10.59 4.31 2.88
C TYR A 20 -11.36 4.32 1.56
N VAL A 21 -10.83 5.06 0.58
CA VAL A 21 -11.29 4.98 -0.81
C VAL A 21 -10.73 3.74 -1.50
N LEU A 22 -9.60 3.22 -1.02
CA LEU A 22 -9.09 1.91 -1.42
C LEU A 22 -8.26 1.24 -0.33
N THR A 23 -8.15 -0.08 -0.44
CA THR A 23 -7.17 -0.88 0.29
C THR A 23 -6.58 -1.96 -0.61
N LEU A 24 -5.27 -2.18 -0.53
CA LEU A 24 -4.57 -3.17 -1.33
C LEU A 24 -3.39 -3.80 -0.58
N LEU A 25 -2.85 -4.87 -1.14
CA LEU A 25 -1.59 -5.47 -0.69
C LEU A 25 -0.42 -4.97 -1.53
N GLY A 26 0.68 -4.63 -0.88
CA GLY A 26 1.96 -4.31 -1.52
C GLY A 26 3.11 -5.04 -0.85
N GLN A 27 4.31 -4.77 -1.35
CA GLN A 27 5.56 -5.21 -0.74
C GLN A 27 6.55 -4.05 -0.73
N GLN A 28 7.07 -3.70 0.43
CA GLN A 28 8.19 -2.78 0.52
C GLN A 28 9.45 -3.48 0.04
N LYS A 29 10.14 -2.86 -0.91
CA LYS A 29 11.46 -3.28 -1.35
C LYS A 29 12.49 -2.79 -0.32
N SER A 30 12.75 -3.64 0.66
CA SER A 30 13.84 -3.54 1.64
C SER A 30 14.74 -4.77 1.50
N PRO A 31 15.94 -4.80 2.14
CA PRO A 31 16.80 -5.99 2.17
C PRO A 31 16.05 -7.27 2.59
N GLU A 32 15.08 -7.14 3.50
CA GLU A 32 14.27 -8.26 4.01
C GLU A 32 12.91 -8.44 3.32
N LYS A 33 12.56 -7.59 2.34
CA LYS A 33 11.27 -7.58 1.61
C LYS A 33 10.03 -7.80 2.51
N THR A 34 9.48 -6.73 3.06
CA THR A 34 8.32 -6.82 3.96
C THR A 34 7.01 -6.65 3.20
N TRP A 35 6.01 -7.48 3.49
CA TRP A 35 4.64 -7.28 2.98
C TRP A 35 3.99 -6.09 3.68
N CYS A 36 3.16 -5.35 2.95
CA CYS A 36 2.40 -4.25 3.54
C CYS A 36 0.96 -4.22 3.05
N TYR A 37 0.04 -3.92 3.95
CA TYR A 37 -1.28 -3.43 3.57
C TYR A 37 -1.20 -1.93 3.36
N ILE A 38 -1.81 -1.46 2.28
CA ILE A 38 -1.84 -0.05 1.93
C ILE A 38 -3.30 0.37 1.90
N GLY A 39 -3.64 1.40 2.68
CA GLY A 39 -4.91 2.09 2.61
C GLY A 39 -4.70 3.49 2.06
N MET A 40 -5.67 4.04 1.35
CA MET A 40 -5.67 5.45 0.98
C MET A 40 -7.05 6.03 1.23
N THR A 41 -7.09 7.21 1.80
CA THR A 41 -8.27 8.07 1.97
C THR A 41 -8.14 9.26 1.00
N ASP A 42 -9.03 10.23 1.09
CA ASP A 42 -8.91 11.47 0.30
C ASP A 42 -7.73 12.36 0.73
N LYS A 43 -7.22 12.17 1.96
CA LYS A 43 -6.22 13.03 2.58
C LYS A 43 -4.94 12.32 2.99
N HIS A 44 -5.01 11.02 3.27
CA HIS A 44 -3.91 10.25 3.81
C HIS A 44 -3.66 8.95 3.05
N MET A 45 -2.41 8.53 3.02
CA MET A 45 -2.00 7.18 2.68
C MET A 45 -1.49 6.49 3.94
N VAL A 46 -1.91 5.24 4.13
CA VAL A 46 -1.53 4.38 5.25
C VAL A 46 -0.71 3.21 4.72
N ILE A 47 0.48 2.98 5.27
CA ILE A 47 1.36 1.85 4.93
C ILE A 47 1.59 1.00 6.18
N ALA A 48 0.89 -0.12 6.27
CA ALA A 48 0.98 -1.06 7.38
C ALA A 48 1.84 -2.26 7.00
N HIS A 49 3.07 -2.33 7.49
CA HIS A 49 3.96 -3.45 7.26
C HIS A 49 3.59 -4.61 8.19
N ILE A 50 3.49 -5.81 7.64
CA ILE A 50 2.94 -6.98 8.33
C ILE A 50 3.90 -8.15 8.31
N SER A 51 3.79 -9.03 9.31
CA SER A 51 4.51 -10.31 9.32
C SER A 51 3.97 -11.23 8.24
N LYS A 52 4.90 -11.92 7.56
CA LYS A 52 4.55 -12.99 6.60
C LYS A 52 3.94 -14.20 7.31
N GLU A 53 4.41 -14.52 8.52
CA GLU A 53 3.96 -15.67 9.31
C GLU A 53 2.57 -15.44 9.92
N ASN A 54 2.32 -14.21 10.36
CA ASN A 54 1.02 -13.80 10.89
C ASN A 54 0.59 -12.47 10.24
N PRO A 55 -0.26 -12.52 9.19
CA PRO A 55 -0.72 -11.33 8.48
C PRO A 55 -1.51 -10.31 9.33
N ASN A 56 -1.98 -10.69 10.52
CA ASN A 56 -2.63 -9.78 11.46
C ASN A 56 -1.62 -9.03 12.36
N LYS A 57 -0.36 -9.47 12.39
CA LYS A 57 0.69 -8.86 13.19
C LYS A 57 1.30 -7.68 12.43
N LEU A 58 0.95 -6.48 12.89
CA LEU A 58 1.60 -5.24 12.48
C LEU A 58 3.04 -5.23 12.98
N LEU A 59 3.98 -4.89 12.10
CA LEU A 59 5.40 -4.74 12.42
C LEU A 59 5.79 -3.27 12.54
N ARG A 60 5.24 -2.44 11.66
CA ARG A 60 5.39 -0.98 11.64
C ARG A 60 4.29 -0.37 10.77
N GLU A 61 3.94 0.86 11.06
CA GLU A 61 2.94 1.63 10.35
C GLU A 61 3.48 2.99 9.95
N GLU A 62 2.83 3.57 8.96
CA GLU A 62 3.00 4.95 8.59
C GLU A 62 1.67 5.48 8.10
N VAL A 63 1.32 6.68 8.56
CA VAL A 63 0.19 7.46 8.07
C VAL A 63 0.77 8.77 7.56
N VAL A 64 0.67 9.01 6.25
CA VAL A 64 1.26 10.17 5.59
C VAL A 64 0.16 10.97 4.90
N ALA A 65 0.13 12.29 5.12
CA ALA A 65 -0.76 13.17 4.40
C ALA A 65 -0.32 13.23 2.92
N LEU A 66 -1.28 13.22 1.98
CA LEU A 66 -0.97 13.13 0.56
C LEU A 66 -0.14 14.32 0.06
N ASP A 67 -0.30 15.49 0.66
CA ASP A 67 0.47 16.71 0.36
C ASP A 67 1.93 16.66 0.86
N GLN A 68 2.27 15.69 1.72
CA GLN A 68 3.63 15.44 2.21
C GLN A 68 4.38 14.39 1.39
N ILE A 69 3.72 13.76 0.41
CA ILE A 69 4.35 12.79 -0.49
C ILE A 69 5.00 13.54 -1.65
N THR A 70 6.30 13.33 -1.84
CA THR A 70 7.09 13.98 -2.89
C THR A 70 7.91 12.97 -3.70
N ASP A 71 8.59 13.42 -4.75
CA ASP A 71 9.49 12.61 -5.60
C ASP A 71 8.86 11.31 -6.14
N VAL A 72 7.56 11.35 -6.46
CA VAL A 72 6.84 10.17 -6.93
C VAL A 72 7.37 9.73 -8.30
N LYS A 73 7.81 8.47 -8.37
CA LYS A 73 8.21 7.80 -9.61
C LYS A 73 7.53 6.45 -9.70
N ILE A 74 6.77 6.26 -10.76
CA ILE A 74 6.05 5.00 -11.00
C ILE A 74 6.64 4.35 -12.24
N LYS A 75 7.15 3.13 -12.08
CA LYS A 75 7.71 2.30 -13.16
C LYS A 75 6.99 0.97 -13.23
N GLN A 76 6.89 0.40 -14.42
CA GLN A 76 6.43 -0.98 -14.58
C GLN A 76 7.64 -1.90 -14.76
N ASN A 77 7.64 -3.07 -14.12
CA ASN A 77 8.69 -4.08 -14.32
C ASN A 77 8.32 -5.05 -15.45
N ILE A 78 9.25 -5.97 -15.78
CA ILE A 78 9.05 -7.00 -16.82
C ILE A 78 7.89 -7.97 -16.54
N PHE A 79 7.45 -8.08 -15.29
CA PHE A 79 6.30 -8.88 -14.86
C PHE A 79 5.01 -8.08 -14.81
N GLN A 80 5.00 -6.89 -15.41
CA GLN A 80 3.89 -5.94 -15.43
C GLN A 80 3.47 -5.36 -14.06
N TRP A 81 4.24 -5.61 -12.99
CA TRP A 81 3.99 -5.04 -11.66
C TRP A 81 4.39 -3.57 -11.62
N GLN A 82 3.65 -2.79 -10.83
CA GLN A 82 3.96 -1.38 -10.62
C GLN A 82 4.97 -1.25 -9.47
N ILE A 83 6.03 -0.49 -9.70
CA ILE A 83 7.02 -0.10 -8.71
C ILE A 83 6.82 1.39 -8.47
N VAL A 84 6.31 1.72 -7.28
CA VAL A 84 6.10 3.08 -6.82
C VAL A 84 7.27 3.46 -5.93
N THR A 85 8.00 4.50 -6.31
CA THR A 85 9.02 5.11 -5.45
C THR A 85 8.52 6.49 -5.04
N MET A 86 8.58 6.82 -3.76
CA MET A 86 8.17 8.13 -3.26
C MET A 86 8.98 8.51 -2.02
N THR A 87 9.03 9.80 -1.72
CA THR A 87 9.58 10.35 -0.49
C THR A 87 8.43 10.79 0.41
N THR A 88 8.56 10.50 1.70
CA THR A 88 7.64 10.87 2.77
C THR A 88 8.46 11.47 3.92
N PRO A 89 7.85 12.07 4.94
CA PRO A 89 8.57 12.56 6.12
C PRO A 89 9.39 11.47 6.84
N SER A 90 8.97 10.20 6.76
CA SER A 90 9.71 9.07 7.35
C SER A 90 10.88 8.59 6.49
N GLY A 91 10.98 9.07 5.25
CA GLY A 91 12.04 8.74 4.31
C GLY A 91 11.51 8.22 2.98
N ARG A 92 12.41 7.53 2.26
CA ARG A 92 12.14 7.06 0.90
C ARG A 92 11.56 5.66 0.90
N HIS A 93 10.45 5.50 0.17
CA HIS A 93 9.78 4.23 -0.02
C HIS A 93 9.92 3.71 -1.44
N GLN A 94 9.98 2.39 -1.55
CA GLN A 94 9.88 1.69 -2.82
C GLN A 94 8.91 0.52 -2.67
N LEU A 95 7.66 0.73 -3.10
CA LEU A 95 6.59 -0.25 -3.05
C LEU A 95 6.51 -1.01 -4.36
N VAL A 96 6.45 -2.34 -4.27
CA VAL A 96 6.12 -3.24 -5.38
C VAL A 96 4.65 -3.63 -5.22
N LEU A 97 3.84 -3.21 -6.17
CA LEU A 97 2.40 -3.44 -6.20
C LEU A 97 2.11 -4.50 -7.24
N LYS A 98 1.63 -5.65 -6.77
CA LYS A 98 1.25 -6.78 -7.60
C LYS A 98 -0.23 -6.68 -7.91
N ASP A 99 -0.55 -6.92 -9.17
CA ASP A 99 -1.91 -7.07 -9.69
C ASP A 99 -2.45 -8.48 -9.49
N ASN A 100 -1.58 -9.45 -9.20
CA ASN A 100 -1.94 -10.81 -8.85
C ASN A 100 -1.83 -11.07 -7.34
N THR A 101 -2.82 -11.82 -6.84
CA THR A 101 -2.98 -12.18 -5.43
C THR A 101 -2.89 -13.69 -5.23
N MET A 102 -2.21 -14.41 -6.14
CA MET A 102 -2.12 -15.88 -6.11
C MET A 102 -1.62 -16.39 -4.76
N GLY A 103 -2.35 -17.33 -4.17
CA GLY A 103 -2.06 -17.87 -2.84
C GLY A 103 -2.47 -16.96 -1.67
N THR A 104 -3.23 -15.89 -1.94
CA THR A 104 -3.84 -15.05 -0.91
C THR A 104 -5.37 -15.08 -1.04
N GLY A 105 -6.08 -14.87 0.07
CA GLY A 105 -7.54 -14.71 0.08
C GLY A 105 -7.98 -13.28 -0.21
N LEU A 106 -7.29 -12.59 -1.12
CA LEU A 106 -7.58 -11.21 -1.53
C LEU A 106 -8.33 -11.19 -2.86
N ASP A 107 -9.27 -10.27 -3.00
CA ASP A 107 -10.00 -10.09 -4.25
C ASP A 107 -9.07 -9.53 -5.34
N LYS A 108 -8.90 -10.29 -6.42
CA LYS A 108 -8.00 -9.94 -7.51
C LYS A 108 -8.45 -8.68 -8.27
N ASN A 109 -9.75 -8.49 -8.46
CA ASN A 109 -10.29 -7.36 -9.19
C ASN A 109 -10.13 -6.08 -8.36
N LEU A 110 -10.45 -6.13 -7.06
CA LEU A 110 -10.23 -5.01 -6.14
C LEU A 110 -8.74 -4.68 -6.01
N GLN A 111 -7.87 -5.69 -5.96
CA GLN A 111 -6.43 -5.47 -5.97
C GLN A 111 -5.99 -4.73 -7.24
N LEU A 112 -6.37 -5.21 -8.42
CA LEU A 112 -5.99 -4.60 -9.70
C LEU A 112 -6.50 -3.15 -9.80
N GLN A 113 -7.77 -2.91 -9.46
CA GLN A 113 -8.36 -1.58 -9.47
C GLN A 113 -7.67 -0.65 -8.45
N GLY A 114 -7.39 -1.15 -7.25
CA GLY A 114 -6.67 -0.43 -6.21
C GLY A 114 -5.27 -0.01 -6.66
N VAL A 115 -4.52 -0.90 -7.32
CA VAL A 115 -3.19 -0.57 -7.86
C VAL A 115 -3.29 0.52 -8.92
N LYS A 116 -4.24 0.41 -9.86
CA LYS A 116 -4.44 1.43 -10.90
C LYS A 116 -4.80 2.79 -10.28
N TYR A 117 -5.75 2.81 -9.35
CA TYR A 117 -6.18 4.03 -8.68
C TYR A 117 -5.04 4.66 -7.88
N LEU A 118 -4.32 3.88 -7.05
CA LEU A 118 -3.20 4.39 -6.26
C LEU A 118 -2.13 5.00 -7.17
N CYS A 119 -1.74 4.31 -8.24
CA CYS A 119 -0.76 4.84 -9.18
C CYS A 119 -1.26 6.11 -9.89
N GLN A 120 -2.53 6.18 -10.28
CA GLN A 120 -3.08 7.41 -10.86
C GLN A 120 -3.02 8.56 -9.85
N ARG A 121 -3.52 8.34 -8.63
CA ARG A 121 -3.57 9.38 -7.60
C ARG A 121 -2.19 9.90 -7.24
N LEU A 122 -1.20 9.02 -7.11
CA LEU A 122 0.18 9.43 -6.83
C LEU A 122 0.83 10.17 -8.01
N ARG A 123 0.44 9.91 -9.27
CA ARG A 123 0.92 10.72 -10.42
C ARG A 123 0.39 12.14 -10.39
N GLU A 124 -0.80 12.36 -9.85
CA GLU A 124 -1.39 13.70 -9.72
C GLU A 124 -0.67 14.55 -8.65
N LEU A 125 0.14 13.92 -7.78
CA LEU A 125 0.97 14.59 -6.77
C LEU A 125 2.40 14.89 -7.26
N ALA A 126 2.81 14.32 -8.41
CA ALA A 126 4.17 14.39 -8.95
C ALA A 126 4.40 15.66 -9.79
#